data_AF-A0A483ADI5-F1
#
_entry.id   AF-A0A483ADI5-F1
#
_cell.length_a   1.000
_cell.length_b   1.000
_cell.length_c   1.000
_cell.angle_alpha   90.00
_cell.angle_beta   90.00
_cell.angle_gamma   90.00
#
_symmetry.space_group_name_H-M   'P 1'
#
loop_
_entity.id
_entity.type
_entity.pdbx_description
1 polymer ?
#
loop_
_entity_poly.entity_id
_entity_poly.type
_entity_poly.pdbx_seq_one_letter_code
_entity_poly.pdbx_strand_id
1 'polypeptide(L)'
;MLDRIAQLQEEVKNASSIHIDSQWLNYSGVTEYFSEELVISVKAGTVIADIQNTLAENNQTLPFYIRNENQSIGAAYAIGAQDLSDSVLGVKIIDGTGELLNFGGQVMKNVAGYDVSRMLVGSEGQLAIITQISFKVIPKSYIVSLEASYKTTERSVLRREIESRLKTVFDPKGIFN
;
A
#
# COMPACT_ATOMS: atom_id res chain seq x y z
N MET A 1 -11.73 13.29 -18.15
CA MET A 1 -11.65 12.94 -16.71
C MET A 1 -10.27 13.39 -16.27
N LEU A 2 -10.17 14.41 -15.40
CA LEU A 2 -8.87 14.93 -14.94
C LEU A 2 -8.05 13.77 -14.34
N ASP A 3 -6.78 13.68 -14.72
CA ASP A 3 -5.86 12.71 -14.16
C ASP A 3 -5.67 13.02 -12.66
N ARG A 4 -6.35 12.24 -11.80
CA ARG A 4 -6.30 12.44 -10.34
C ARG A 4 -4.87 12.34 -9.83
N ILE A 5 -4.02 11.53 -10.44
CA ILE A 5 -2.61 11.42 -10.05
C ILE A 5 -1.91 12.76 -10.30
N ALA A 6 -2.09 13.37 -11.47
CA ALA A 6 -1.52 14.67 -11.76
C ALA A 6 -1.98 15.75 -10.78
N GLN A 7 -3.25 15.73 -10.34
CA GLN A 7 -3.74 16.63 -9.30
C GLN A 7 -3.01 16.42 -7.97
N LEU A 8 -2.87 15.16 -7.52
CA LEU A 8 -2.17 14.84 -6.27
C LEU A 8 -0.69 15.24 -6.33
N GLN A 9 -0.03 15.07 -7.48
CA GLN A 9 1.34 15.50 -7.67
C GLN A 9 1.48 17.03 -7.54
N GLU A 10 0.56 17.80 -8.13
CA GLU A 10 0.56 19.25 -8.00
C GLU A 10 0.22 19.71 -6.57
N GLU A 11 -0.73 19.05 -5.90
CA GLU A 11 -1.04 19.31 -4.48
C GLU A 11 0.23 19.11 -3.62
N VAL A 12 0.95 18.01 -3.82
CA VAL A 12 2.20 17.69 -3.14
C VAL A 12 3.31 18.70 -3.42
N LYS A 13 3.50 19.11 -4.69
CA LYS A 13 4.55 20.07 -5.05
C LYS A 13 4.37 21.43 -4.39
N ASN A 14 3.12 21.85 -4.21
CA ASN A 14 2.73 23.16 -3.71
C ASN A 14 2.47 23.19 -2.19
N ALA A 15 2.31 22.04 -1.55
CA ALA A 15 2.04 21.96 -0.12
C ALA A 15 3.29 22.13 0.73
N SER A 16 3.11 22.77 1.88
CA SER A 16 4.10 22.82 2.97
C SER A 16 3.82 21.75 4.04
N SER A 17 2.60 21.21 4.10
CA SER A 17 2.20 20.09 4.95
C SER A 17 0.96 19.41 4.36
N ILE A 18 0.93 18.09 4.35
CA ILE A 18 -0.18 17.26 3.90
C ILE A 18 -0.49 16.21 4.96
N HIS A 19 -1.77 16.12 5.29
CA HIS A 19 -2.31 14.99 6.04
C HIS A 19 -3.09 14.09 5.08
N ILE A 20 -2.70 12.82 4.99
CA ILE A 20 -3.32 11.87 4.08
C ILE A 20 -4.59 11.33 4.74
N ASP A 21 -5.74 11.62 4.16
CA ASP A 21 -7.03 11.24 4.72
C ASP A 21 -7.99 10.62 3.70
N SER A 22 -9.22 10.36 4.15
CA SER A 22 -10.27 9.74 3.35
C SER A 22 -10.80 10.61 2.20
N GLN A 23 -10.43 11.90 2.11
CA GLN A 23 -10.82 12.77 0.99
C GLN A 23 -10.12 12.36 -0.31
N TRP A 24 -9.09 11.51 -0.21
CA TRP A 24 -8.28 10.99 -1.30
C TRP A 24 -8.83 9.67 -1.86
N LEU A 25 -9.95 9.17 -1.30
CA LEU A 25 -10.61 7.90 -1.65
C LEU A 25 -11.32 7.90 -3.01
N ASN A 26 -11.47 9.04 -3.67
CA ASN A 26 -12.05 9.11 -5.03
C ASN A 26 -11.16 8.46 -6.10
N TYR A 27 -9.98 7.95 -5.72
CA TYR A 27 -9.12 7.10 -6.53
C TYR A 27 -9.25 5.63 -6.09
N SER A 28 -10.33 4.98 -6.53
CA SER A 28 -10.67 3.59 -6.20
C SER A 28 -10.94 2.73 -7.45
N GLY A 29 -10.87 1.41 -7.27
CA GLY A 29 -11.13 0.40 -8.30
C GLY A 29 -9.94 -0.52 -8.57
N VAL A 30 -10.25 -1.68 -9.14
CA VAL A 30 -9.27 -2.64 -9.65
C VAL A 30 -8.64 -2.07 -10.92
N THR A 31 -7.31 -2.06 -10.98
CA THR A 31 -6.58 -1.65 -12.18
C THR A 31 -6.30 -2.85 -13.08
N GLU A 32 -5.82 -3.94 -12.49
CA GLU A 32 -5.44 -5.18 -13.19
C GLU A 32 -5.76 -6.37 -12.28
N TYR A 33 -6.25 -7.45 -12.86
CA TYR A 33 -6.51 -8.69 -12.13
C TYR A 33 -6.21 -9.89 -13.04
N PHE A 34 -5.18 -10.64 -12.67
CA PHE A 34 -4.75 -11.86 -13.34
C PHE A 34 -5.03 -13.03 -12.40
N SER A 35 -6.25 -13.55 -12.43
CA SER A 35 -6.70 -14.60 -11.51
C SER A 35 -5.89 -15.90 -11.67
N GLU A 36 -5.48 -16.23 -12.88
CA GLU A 36 -4.63 -17.39 -13.20
C GLU A 36 -3.21 -17.24 -12.64
N GLU A 37 -2.70 -16.00 -12.59
CA GLU A 37 -1.37 -15.68 -12.06
C GLU A 37 -1.40 -15.39 -10.55
N LEU A 38 -2.58 -15.41 -9.93
CA LEU A 38 -2.79 -15.09 -8.52
C LEU A 38 -2.31 -13.68 -8.15
N VAL A 39 -2.52 -12.70 -9.02
CA VAL A 39 -2.13 -11.29 -8.79
C VAL A 39 -3.30 -10.36 -9.03
N ILE A 40 -3.49 -9.40 -8.13
CA ILE A 40 -4.42 -8.29 -8.32
C ILE A 40 -3.74 -6.96 -7.98
N SER A 41 -4.08 -5.93 -8.73
CA SER A 41 -3.64 -4.56 -8.55
C SER A 41 -4.84 -3.64 -8.42
N VAL A 42 -4.83 -2.81 -7.39
CA VAL A 42 -5.95 -1.97 -7.00
C VAL A 42 -5.46 -0.58 -6.64
N LYS A 43 -6.29 0.43 -6.89
CA LYS A 43 -6.02 1.78 -6.40
C LYS A 43 -6.15 1.82 -4.88
N ALA A 44 -5.35 2.64 -4.22
CA ALA A 44 -5.26 2.68 -2.75
C ALA A 44 -6.59 3.03 -2.07
N GLY A 45 -7.49 3.76 -2.74
CA GLY A 45 -8.82 4.08 -2.22
C GLY A 45 -9.85 2.95 -2.31
N THR A 46 -9.51 1.80 -2.91
CA THR A 46 -10.44 0.67 -3.06
C THR A 46 -10.79 0.07 -1.70
N VAL A 47 -12.07 -0.10 -1.43
CA VAL A 47 -12.58 -0.71 -0.20
C VAL A 47 -12.28 -2.21 -0.20
N ILE A 48 -11.86 -2.75 0.94
CA ILE A 48 -11.44 -4.15 1.03
C ILE A 48 -12.59 -5.11 0.73
N ALA A 49 -13.82 -4.80 1.16
CA ALA A 49 -15.01 -5.56 0.82
C ALA A 49 -15.20 -5.72 -0.70
N ASP A 50 -14.97 -4.65 -1.48
CA ASP A 50 -15.09 -4.69 -2.95
C ASP A 50 -14.01 -5.59 -3.57
N ILE A 51 -12.81 -5.59 -3.00
CA ILE A 51 -11.71 -6.49 -3.41
C ILE A 51 -12.11 -7.94 -3.13
N GLN A 52 -12.59 -8.24 -1.92
CA GLN A 52 -13.01 -9.60 -1.57
C GLN A 52 -14.17 -10.09 -2.45
N ASN A 53 -15.13 -9.22 -2.78
CA ASN A 53 -16.22 -9.55 -3.71
C ASN A 53 -15.67 -9.90 -5.10
N THR A 54 -14.72 -9.12 -5.62
CA THR A 54 -14.08 -9.40 -6.91
C THR A 54 -13.33 -10.74 -6.89
N LEU A 55 -12.60 -11.04 -5.81
CA LEU A 55 -11.86 -12.30 -5.68
C LEU A 55 -12.78 -13.51 -5.51
N ALA A 56 -13.94 -13.34 -4.88
CA ALA A 56 -14.91 -14.41 -4.67
C ALA A 56 -15.43 -15.00 -5.98
N GLU A 57 -15.52 -14.19 -7.05
CA GLU A 57 -15.91 -14.65 -8.39
C GLU A 57 -14.99 -15.75 -8.93
N ASN A 58 -13.73 -15.78 -8.48
CA ASN A 58 -12.71 -16.75 -8.89
C ASN A 58 -12.34 -17.74 -7.77
N ASN A 59 -13.15 -17.84 -6.71
CA ASN A 59 -12.84 -18.64 -5.50
C ASN A 59 -11.49 -18.26 -4.85
N GLN A 60 -11.12 -16.99 -4.89
CA GLN A 60 -9.88 -16.46 -4.33
C GLN A 60 -10.14 -15.56 -3.12
N THR A 61 -9.08 -15.27 -2.37
CA THR A 61 -9.12 -14.40 -1.20
C THR A 61 -7.75 -13.74 -0.96
N LEU A 62 -7.74 -12.71 -0.11
CA LEU A 62 -6.52 -12.06 0.38
C LEU A 62 -5.79 -12.99 1.38
N PRO A 63 -4.46 -13.15 1.25
CA PRO A 63 -3.66 -14.05 2.09
C PRO A 63 -3.20 -13.44 3.43
N PHE A 64 -3.80 -12.32 3.86
CA PHE A 64 -3.40 -11.59 5.06
C PHE A 64 -4.62 -11.13 5.85
N TYR A 65 -4.42 -10.91 7.15
CA TYR A 65 -5.49 -10.54 8.06
C TYR A 65 -6.01 -9.12 7.81
N ILE A 66 -7.33 -8.98 7.83
CA ILE A 66 -8.04 -7.71 7.63
C ILE A 66 -8.78 -7.38 8.92
N ARG A 67 -8.46 -6.22 9.53
CA ARG A 67 -9.14 -5.74 10.73
C ARG A 67 -10.57 -5.27 10.48
N ASN A 68 -10.79 -4.61 9.34
CA ASN A 68 -12.06 -4.01 8.96
C ASN A 68 -12.18 -4.06 7.44
N GLU A 69 -13.25 -4.64 6.92
CA GLU A 69 -13.49 -4.77 5.48
C GLU A 69 -13.99 -3.46 4.84
N ASN A 70 -14.53 -2.54 5.64
CA ASN A 70 -15.04 -1.24 5.19
C ASN A 70 -13.94 -0.17 5.05
N GLN A 71 -12.70 -0.47 5.43
CA GLN A 71 -11.57 0.45 5.23
C GLN A 71 -10.99 0.30 3.82
N SER A 72 -10.26 1.32 3.37
CA SER A 72 -9.51 1.22 2.11
C SER A 72 -8.28 0.33 2.25
N ILE A 73 -7.88 -0.30 1.15
CA ILE A 73 -6.66 -1.10 1.11
C ILE A 73 -5.40 -0.26 1.38
N GLY A 74 -5.40 1.02 1.00
CA GLY A 74 -4.34 1.96 1.32
C GLY A 74 -4.20 2.20 2.83
N ALA A 75 -5.31 2.34 3.56
CA ALA A 75 -5.29 2.46 5.02
C ALA A 75 -4.80 1.17 5.69
N ALA A 76 -5.28 0.01 5.21
CA ALA A 76 -4.79 -1.28 5.71
C ALA A 76 -3.29 -1.48 5.44
N TYR A 77 -2.78 -1.02 4.30
CA TYR A 77 -1.36 -1.05 3.96
C TYR A 77 -0.54 -0.10 4.85
N ALA A 78 -1.02 1.12 5.08
CA ALA A 78 -0.35 2.10 5.94
C ALA A 78 -0.25 1.64 7.40
N ILE A 79 -1.23 0.87 7.87
CA ILE A 79 -1.26 0.26 9.22
C ILE A 79 -0.70 -1.18 9.20
N GLY A 80 -0.41 -1.75 8.04
CA GLY A 80 -0.25 -3.19 7.83
C GLY A 80 0.84 -3.85 8.67
N ALA A 81 0.79 -5.18 8.73
CA ALA A 81 1.74 -6.01 9.46
C ALA A 81 2.50 -6.95 8.51
N GLN A 82 3.24 -7.90 9.09
CA GLN A 82 4.16 -8.76 8.35
C GLN A 82 3.46 -9.57 7.25
N ASP A 83 2.29 -10.16 7.55
CA ASP A 83 1.47 -10.92 6.61
C ASP A 83 1.07 -10.11 5.36
N LEU A 84 0.62 -8.86 5.56
CA LEU A 84 0.33 -7.95 4.45
C LEU A 84 1.62 -7.63 3.67
N SER A 85 2.72 -7.33 4.37
CA SER A 85 4.00 -7.03 3.72
C SER A 85 4.51 -8.19 2.88
N ASP A 86 4.39 -9.44 3.34
CA ASP A 86 4.81 -10.62 2.58
C ASP A 86 3.93 -10.91 1.37
N SER A 87 2.78 -10.25 1.28
CA SER A 87 1.81 -10.41 0.20
C SER A 87 1.89 -9.32 -0.87
N VAL A 88 2.54 -8.19 -0.56
CA VAL A 88 2.75 -7.10 -1.50
C VAL A 88 3.81 -7.49 -2.53
N LEU A 89 3.51 -7.21 -3.78
CA LEU A 89 4.39 -7.46 -4.93
C LEU A 89 4.93 -6.14 -5.52
N GLY A 90 4.14 -5.07 -5.44
CA GLY A 90 4.56 -3.75 -5.91
C GLY A 90 3.60 -2.63 -5.50
N VAL A 91 4.07 -1.40 -5.59
CA VAL A 91 3.33 -0.18 -5.24
C VAL A 91 3.69 0.97 -6.16
N LYS A 92 2.70 1.81 -6.43
CA LYS A 92 2.91 3.16 -7.00
C LYS A 92 2.71 4.19 -5.91
N ILE A 93 3.63 5.14 -5.81
CA ILE A 93 3.63 6.15 -4.75
C ILE A 93 3.87 7.54 -5.31
N ILE A 94 3.45 8.56 -4.58
CA ILE A 94 3.90 9.93 -4.76
C ILE A 94 4.79 10.29 -3.56
N ASP A 95 6.04 10.65 -3.83
CA ASP A 95 7.00 11.04 -2.80
C ASP A 95 6.81 12.52 -2.38
N GLY A 96 7.60 13.01 -1.44
CA GLY A 96 7.52 14.40 -0.95
C GLY A 96 8.01 15.45 -1.95
N THR A 97 8.55 15.04 -3.09
CA THR A 97 8.88 15.95 -4.20
C THR A 97 7.70 16.11 -5.17
N GLY A 98 6.73 15.19 -5.13
CA GLY A 98 5.57 15.15 -6.02
C GLY A 98 5.81 14.27 -7.26
N GLU A 99 6.84 13.44 -7.24
CA GLU A 99 7.14 12.50 -8.31
C GLU A 99 6.37 11.20 -8.13
N LEU A 100 5.82 10.68 -9.23
CA LEU A 100 5.19 9.37 -9.25
C LEU A 100 6.27 8.30 -9.43
N LEU A 101 6.46 7.48 -8.41
CA LEU A 101 7.45 6.41 -8.38
C LEU A 101 6.76 5.04 -8.38
N ASN A 102 7.43 4.05 -8.97
CA ASN A 102 6.97 2.67 -9.00
C ASN A 102 8.02 1.74 -8.39
N PHE A 103 7.60 0.87 -7.48
CA PHE A 103 8.47 -0.07 -6.80
C PHE A 103 7.88 -1.48 -6.85
N GLY A 104 8.74 -2.48 -7.03
CA GLY A 104 8.32 -3.86 -7.21
C GLY A 104 7.73 -4.13 -8.59
N GLY A 105 6.83 -5.10 -8.68
CA GLY A 105 6.16 -5.47 -9.91
C GLY A 105 5.19 -6.63 -9.69
N GLN A 106 4.41 -6.98 -10.70
CA GLN A 106 3.43 -8.09 -10.65
C GLN A 106 4.13 -9.46 -10.81
N VAL A 107 5.23 -9.67 -10.09
CA VAL A 107 6.04 -10.89 -10.16
C VAL A 107 6.20 -11.48 -8.78
N MET A 108 6.04 -12.80 -8.67
CA MET A 108 6.19 -13.51 -7.40
C MET A 108 7.62 -13.50 -6.85
N LYS A 109 8.61 -13.33 -7.74
CA LYS A 109 10.02 -13.24 -7.38
C LYS A 109 10.62 -11.96 -7.93
N ASN A 110 11.06 -11.08 -7.04
CA ASN A 110 11.85 -9.91 -7.37
C ASN A 110 13.22 -10.02 -6.68
N VAL A 111 14.30 -9.90 -7.45
CA VAL A 111 15.69 -10.04 -6.97
C VAL A 111 16.47 -8.74 -7.17
N ALA A 112 15.85 -7.70 -7.72
CA ALA A 112 16.53 -6.46 -8.07
C ALA A 112 16.27 -5.37 -7.02
N GLY A 113 17.36 -4.86 -6.44
CA GLY A 113 17.32 -3.69 -5.58
C GLY A 113 16.69 -3.93 -4.20
N TYR A 114 16.31 -2.83 -3.56
CA TYR A 114 15.65 -2.85 -2.25
C TYR A 114 14.14 -3.00 -2.40
N ASP A 115 13.53 -3.79 -1.52
CA ASP A 115 12.08 -3.99 -1.51
C ASP A 115 11.35 -2.84 -0.79
N VAL A 116 11.29 -1.69 -1.47
CA VAL A 116 10.56 -0.51 -0.99
C VAL A 116 9.06 -0.81 -0.82
N SER A 117 8.52 -1.72 -1.64
CA SER A 117 7.10 -2.08 -1.61
C SER A 117 6.68 -2.76 -0.31
N ARG A 118 7.56 -3.56 0.30
CA ARG A 118 7.32 -4.12 1.64
C ARG A 118 7.71 -3.17 2.76
N MET A 119 8.79 -2.42 2.57
CA MET A 119 9.28 -1.46 3.55
C MET A 119 8.24 -0.38 3.90
N LEU A 120 7.45 0.08 2.91
CA LEU A 120 6.43 1.10 3.11
C LEU A 120 5.18 0.60 3.85
N VAL A 121 5.01 -0.72 4.05
CA VAL A 121 3.93 -1.28 4.87
C VAL A 121 4.13 -0.87 6.32
N GLY A 122 3.10 -0.29 6.94
CA GLY A 122 3.23 0.22 8.31
C GLY A 122 3.91 1.60 8.39
N SER A 123 4.12 2.30 7.27
CA SER A 123 4.70 3.65 7.26
C SER A 123 3.76 4.76 7.72
N GLU A 124 2.49 4.44 7.98
CA GLU A 124 1.47 5.38 8.49
C GLU A 124 1.31 6.65 7.62
N GLY A 125 1.71 6.59 6.34
CA GLY A 125 1.66 7.73 5.43
C GLY A 125 2.78 8.76 5.61
N GLN A 126 3.76 8.49 6.48
CA GLN A 126 4.82 9.46 6.80
C GLN A 126 5.90 9.57 5.71
N LEU A 127 6.03 8.57 4.84
CA LEU A 127 7.10 8.53 3.84
C LEU A 127 6.59 8.92 2.44
N ALA A 128 5.39 8.48 2.07
CA ALA A 128 4.84 8.71 0.75
C ALA A 128 3.33 8.49 0.72
N ILE A 129 2.68 9.05 -0.30
CA ILE A 129 1.28 8.76 -0.61
C ILE A 129 1.21 7.49 -1.45
N ILE A 130 0.50 6.47 -0.97
CA ILE A 130 0.27 5.23 -1.73
C ILE A 130 -0.89 5.45 -2.70
N THR A 131 -0.70 5.19 -4.00
CA THR A 131 -1.72 5.40 -5.04
C THR A 131 -2.27 4.10 -5.61
N GLN A 132 -1.42 3.07 -5.75
CA GLN A 132 -1.79 1.75 -6.24
C GLN A 132 -0.98 0.69 -5.49
N ILE A 133 -1.59 -0.45 -5.21
CA ILE A 133 -0.96 -1.59 -4.55
C ILE A 133 -1.23 -2.83 -5.40
N SER A 134 -0.20 -3.63 -5.59
CA SER A 134 -0.26 -4.95 -6.21
C SER A 134 0.08 -6.00 -5.16
N PHE A 135 -0.79 -6.99 -4.99
CA PHE A 135 -0.55 -8.09 -4.05
C PHE A 135 -0.95 -9.42 -4.65
N LYS A 136 -0.33 -10.48 -4.13
CA LYS A 136 -0.71 -11.84 -4.44
C LYS A 136 -2.06 -12.18 -3.80
N VAL A 137 -2.82 -13.03 -4.45
CA VAL A 137 -4.07 -13.62 -3.93
C VAL A 137 -3.92 -15.13 -3.86
N ILE A 138 -4.81 -15.82 -3.15
CA ILE A 138 -4.74 -17.28 -3.04
C ILE A 138 -6.12 -17.91 -3.16
N PRO A 139 -6.21 -19.20 -3.55
CA PRO A 139 -7.46 -19.94 -3.47
C PRO A 139 -8.05 -19.89 -2.06
N LYS A 140 -9.36 -19.67 -1.97
CA LYS A 140 -10.10 -19.59 -0.70
C LYS A 140 -9.97 -20.86 0.13
N SER A 141 -9.81 -22.02 -0.52
CA SER A 141 -9.61 -23.32 0.15
C SER A 141 -8.29 -23.44 0.92
N TYR A 142 -7.32 -22.55 0.68
CA TYR A 142 -6.02 -22.58 1.37
C TYR A 142 -6.02 -21.81 2.68
N ILE A 143 -7.08 -21.04 2.97
CA ILE A 143 -7.23 -20.32 4.23
C ILE A 143 -8.14 -21.09 5.16
N VAL A 144 -7.60 -21.47 6.33
CA VAL A 144 -8.39 -22.05 7.43
C VAL A 144 -8.78 -20.95 8.42
N SER A 145 -7.81 -20.15 8.86
CA SER A 145 -8.01 -18.96 9.69
C SER A 145 -6.89 -17.96 9.42
N LEU A 146 -7.21 -16.68 9.55
CA LEU A 146 -6.24 -15.59 9.58
C LEU A 146 -6.34 -14.92 10.94
N GLU A 147 -5.20 -14.76 11.61
CA GLU A 147 -5.12 -14.08 12.90
C GLU A 147 -4.32 -12.79 12.75
N ALA A 148 -4.60 -11.83 13.62
CA ALA A 148 -3.87 -10.58 13.63
C ALA A 148 -2.39 -10.83 13.94
N SER A 149 -1.51 -10.41 13.02
CA SER A 149 -0.07 -10.44 13.27
C SER A 149 0.30 -9.58 14.49
N TYR A 150 1.23 -10.08 15.32
CA TYR A 150 1.76 -9.34 16.45
C TYR A 150 2.54 -8.11 15.97
N LYS A 151 2.16 -6.92 16.46
CA LYS A 151 2.92 -5.68 16.27
C LYS A 151 3.58 -5.27 17.57
N THR A 152 4.90 -5.12 17.54
CA THR A 152 5.64 -4.47 18.61
C THR A 152 5.27 -3.00 18.67
N THR A 153 4.78 -2.53 19.81
CA THR A 153 4.45 -1.12 20.07
C THR A 153 5.69 -0.28 20.36
N GLU A 154 6.76 -0.89 20.86
CA GLU A 154 8.01 -0.19 21.15
C GLU A 154 8.85 0.03 19.89
N ARG A 155 9.03 1.30 19.52
CA ARG A 155 10.01 1.68 18.49
C ARG A 155 11.39 1.78 19.13
N SER A 156 12.32 0.91 18.73
CA SER A 156 13.72 0.98 19.17
C SER A 156 14.42 2.25 18.67
N VAL A 157 15.52 2.65 19.31
CA VAL A 157 16.32 3.81 18.89
C VAL A 157 16.79 3.67 17.44
N LEU A 158 17.31 2.49 17.08
CA LEU A 158 17.77 2.19 15.72
C LEU A 158 16.63 2.31 14.69
N ARG A 159 15.43 1.83 15.04
CA ARG A 159 14.27 1.95 14.15
C ARG A 159 13.92 3.40 13.88
N ARG A 160 13.88 4.25 14.91
CA ARG A 160 13.60 5.69 14.76
C ARG A 160 14.66 6.38 13.92
N GLU A 161 15.92 6.01 14.09
CA GLU A 161 17.02 6.54 13.28
C GLU A 161 16.86 6.17 11.80
N ILE A 162 16.52 4.91 11.50
CA ILE A 162 16.25 4.46 10.14
C ILE A 162 15.03 5.19 9.55
N GLU A 163 13.93 5.29 10.29
CA GLU A 163 12.73 6.03 9.86
C GLU A 163 13.05 7.49 9.55
N SER A 164 13.88 8.15 10.38
CA SER A 164 14.34 9.53 10.14
C SER A 164 15.17 9.66 8.86
N ARG A 165 16.13 8.74 8.62
CA ARG A 165 16.92 8.73 7.39
C ARG A 165 16.06 8.47 6.15
N LEU A 166 15.10 7.54 6.25
CA LEU A 166 14.15 7.30 5.16
C LEU A 166 13.28 8.52 4.88
N LYS A 167 12.85 9.23 5.93
CA LYS A 167 12.09 10.48 5.78
C LYS A 167 12.86 11.50 4.95
N THR A 168 14.16 11.67 5.18
CA THR A 168 14.98 12.61 4.37
C THR A 168 15.10 12.22 2.89
N VAL A 169 14.92 10.94 2.56
CA VAL A 169 15.00 10.44 1.17
C VAL A 169 13.66 10.57 0.46
N PHE A 170 12.59 10.06 1.08
CA PHE A 170 11.26 10.04 0.46
C PHE A 170 10.52 11.36 0.61
N ASP A 171 10.84 12.15 1.63
CA ASP A 171 10.21 13.44 1.86
C ASP A 171 11.25 14.49 2.32
N PRO A 172 12.13 14.92 1.41
CA PRO A 172 13.16 15.91 1.71
C PRO A 172 12.60 17.29 2.08
N LYS A 173 11.34 17.58 1.72
CA LYS A 173 10.64 18.84 2.06
C LYS A 173 9.93 18.78 3.41
N GLY A 174 9.74 17.58 3.97
CA GLY A 174 9.06 17.38 5.25
C GLY A 174 7.56 17.65 5.20
N ILE A 175 6.90 17.39 4.07
CA ILE A 175 5.48 17.68 3.88
C ILE A 175 4.55 16.65 4.53
N PHE A 176 4.94 15.39 4.67
CA PHE A 176 4.10 14.34 5.22
C PHE A 176 4.21 14.32 6.75
N ASN A 177 3.07 14.46 7.43
CA ASN A 177 2.96 14.54 8.89
C ASN A 177 1.96 13.53 9.45
#